data_AF-A0A7K7W6W2-F1
#
_entry.id   AF-A0A7K7W6W2-F1
#
_cell.length_a   1.000
_cell.length_b   1.000
_cell.length_c   1.000
_cell.angle_alpha   90.00
_cell.angle_beta   90.00
_cell.angle_gamma   90.00
#
_symmetry.space_group_name_H-M   'P 1'
#
loop_
_entity.id
_entity.type
_entity.pdbx_description
1 polymer ?
#
loop_
_entity_poly.entity_id
_entity_poly.type
_entity_poly.pdbx_seq_one_letter_code
_entity_poly.pdbx_strand_id
1 'polypeptide(L)'
;GHTVNKMRKHPDHDVASLAKGVYTEWRTFIKDHSNKPSIEVRSDPKTEAFRKNARKLLCKALDLEIDHPLAENIEREAFHLSSRLISAPYRRTVRALIFSLTHKPEMRADVKTGALPVPTFVQSHKK
;
A
#
# COMPACT_ATOMS: atom_id res chain seq x y z
N GLY A 1 -20.54 5.42 -11.89
CA GLY A 1 -20.17 6.82 -12.10
C GLY A 1 -20.32 7.29 -13.54
N HIS A 2 -19.41 6.87 -14.44
CA HIS A 2 -19.34 7.41 -15.81
C HIS A 2 -20.64 7.23 -16.63
N THR A 3 -21.26 6.05 -16.57
CA THR A 3 -22.54 5.78 -17.26
C THR A 3 -23.65 6.72 -16.80
N VAL A 4 -23.87 6.83 -15.47
CA VAL A 4 -24.89 7.72 -14.89
C VAL A 4 -24.61 9.19 -15.23
N ASN A 5 -23.33 9.61 -15.24
CA ASN A 5 -22.98 10.98 -15.63
C ASN A 5 -23.32 11.28 -17.09
N LYS A 6 -23.19 10.31 -17.99
CA LYS A 6 -23.59 10.44 -19.40
C LYS A 6 -25.10 10.56 -19.56
N MET A 7 -25.87 9.78 -18.78
CA MET A 7 -27.34 9.76 -18.83
C MET A 7 -27.99 11.08 -18.38
N ARG A 8 -27.27 11.97 -17.69
CA ARG A 8 -27.75 13.33 -17.35
C ARG A 8 -28.04 14.22 -18.56
N LYS A 9 -27.49 13.88 -19.72
CA LYS A 9 -27.69 14.59 -20.99
C LYS A 9 -28.59 13.80 -21.94
N HIS A 10 -29.36 12.85 -21.42
CA HIS A 10 -30.24 12.03 -22.23
C HIS A 10 -31.37 12.90 -22.84
N PRO A 11 -31.80 12.62 -24.09
CA PRO A 11 -32.87 13.39 -24.73
C PRO A 11 -34.23 13.24 -24.04
N ASP A 12 -34.48 12.09 -23.40
CA ASP A 12 -35.61 11.92 -22.49
C ASP A 12 -35.34 12.68 -21.19
N HIS A 13 -36.23 13.63 -20.89
CA HIS A 13 -36.15 14.52 -19.73
C HIS A 13 -36.24 13.76 -18.40
N ASP A 14 -37.07 12.73 -18.31
CA ASP A 14 -37.26 11.97 -17.07
C ASP A 14 -36.01 11.15 -16.76
N VAL A 15 -35.44 10.53 -17.80
CA VAL A 15 -34.16 9.80 -17.69
C VAL A 15 -33.03 10.76 -17.29
N ALA A 16 -32.97 11.95 -17.88
CA ALA A 16 -31.97 12.96 -17.54
C ALA A 16 -32.10 13.48 -16.11
N SER A 17 -33.33 13.73 -15.66
CA SER A 17 -33.65 14.20 -14.31
C SER A 17 -33.28 13.15 -13.26
N LEU A 18 -33.71 11.90 -13.45
CA LEU A 18 -33.38 10.80 -12.55
C LEU A 18 -31.86 10.56 -12.48
N ALA A 19 -31.17 10.54 -13.63
CA ALA A 19 -29.72 10.40 -13.67
C ALA A 19 -28.99 11.55 -12.95
N LYS A 20 -29.56 12.77 -12.98
CA LYS A 20 -29.01 13.94 -12.26
C LYS A 20 -29.17 13.78 -10.74
N GLY A 21 -30.30 13.26 -10.28
CA GLY A 21 -30.52 12.92 -8.86
C GLY A 21 -29.48 11.91 -8.36
N VAL A 22 -29.40 10.75 -9.02
CA VAL A 22 -28.45 9.68 -8.66
C VAL A 22 -27.00 10.14 -8.71
N TYR A 23 -26.62 10.93 -9.72
CA TYR A 23 -25.26 11.47 -9.80
C TYR A 23 -24.94 12.43 -8.64
N THR A 24 -25.92 13.24 -8.24
CA THR A 24 -25.76 14.21 -7.14
C THR A 24 -25.59 13.46 -5.82
N GLU A 25 -26.47 12.50 -5.53
CA GLU A 25 -26.35 11.63 -4.36
C GLU A 25 -25.01 10.90 -4.32
N TRP A 26 -24.56 10.33 -5.45
CA TRP A 26 -23.26 9.67 -5.54
C TRP A 26 -22.09 10.63 -5.26
N ARG A 27 -22.13 11.86 -5.79
CA ARG A 27 -21.08 12.86 -5.53
C ARG A 27 -21.06 13.33 -4.08
N THR A 28 -22.24 13.56 -3.50
CA THR A 28 -22.40 13.91 -2.08
C THR A 28 -21.88 12.79 -1.19
N PHE A 29 -22.26 11.54 -1.45
CA PHE A 29 -21.76 10.36 -0.74
C PHE A 29 -20.23 10.30 -0.75
N ILE A 30 -19.59 10.42 -1.92
CA ILE A 30 -18.12 10.39 -2.02
C ILE A 30 -17.47 11.55 -1.25
N LYS A 31 -18.07 12.75 -1.28
CA LYS A 31 -17.56 13.92 -0.54
C LYS A 31 -17.66 13.69 0.98
N ASP A 32 -18.82 13.25 1.45
CA ASP A 32 -19.10 13.01 2.86
C ASP A 32 -18.29 11.85 3.42
N HIS A 33 -17.87 10.93 2.54
CA HIS A 33 -17.12 9.73 2.89
C HIS A 33 -15.63 9.84 2.51
N SER A 34 -15.16 11.03 2.14
CA SER A 34 -13.77 11.26 1.68
C SER A 34 -12.73 11.02 2.77
N ASN A 35 -13.13 11.16 4.04
CA ASN A 35 -12.31 10.91 5.22
C ASN A 35 -12.39 9.46 5.73
N LYS A 36 -13.10 8.55 5.04
CA LYS A 36 -13.14 7.15 5.45
C LYS A 36 -11.74 6.54 5.28
N PRO A 37 -11.22 5.86 6.32
CA PRO A 37 -9.96 5.14 6.18
C PRO A 37 -10.11 4.11 5.06
N SER A 38 -9.12 4.03 4.18
CA SER A 38 -9.08 3.00 3.15
C SER A 38 -9.14 1.65 3.83
N ILE A 39 -10.17 0.86 3.53
CA ILE A 39 -10.26 -0.52 4.00
C ILE A 39 -9.09 -1.26 3.36
N GLU A 40 -8.15 -1.76 4.18
CA GLU A 40 -7.12 -2.67 3.73
C GLU A 40 -7.78 -4.02 3.40
N VAL A 41 -8.23 -4.15 2.16
CA VAL A 41 -8.67 -5.45 1.63
C VAL A 41 -7.43 -6.32 1.55
N ARG A 42 -7.47 -7.48 2.23
CA ARG A 42 -6.38 -8.46 2.15
C ARG A 42 -6.13 -8.78 0.67
N SER A 43 -4.86 -8.83 0.29
CA SER A 43 -4.53 -9.11 -1.10
C SER A 43 -4.93 -10.55 -1.46
N ASP A 44 -4.91 -10.87 -2.74
CA ASP A 44 -5.10 -12.26 -3.19
C ASP A 44 -4.09 -13.20 -2.49
N PRO A 45 -4.41 -14.50 -2.33
CA PRO A 45 -3.57 -15.44 -1.58
C PRO A 45 -2.11 -15.50 -2.06
N LYS A 46 -1.85 -15.30 -3.36
CA LYS A 46 -0.51 -15.31 -3.92
C LYS A 46 0.27 -14.08 -3.50
N THR A 47 -0.35 -12.89 -3.56
CA THR A 47 0.25 -11.66 -3.03
C THR A 47 0.57 -11.80 -1.55
N GLU A 48 -0.37 -12.28 -0.73
CA GLU A 48 -0.13 -12.47 0.71
C GLU A 48 1.02 -13.44 1.00
N ALA A 49 1.18 -14.50 0.20
CA ALA A 49 2.31 -15.41 0.32
C ALA A 49 3.65 -14.72 0.05
N PHE A 50 3.74 -13.88 -0.98
CA PHE A 50 4.95 -13.09 -1.27
C PHE A 50 5.28 -12.11 -0.15
N ARG A 51 4.27 -11.42 0.38
CA ARG A 51 4.43 -10.47 1.49
C ARG A 51 4.89 -11.17 2.77
N LYS A 52 4.27 -12.30 3.13
CA LYS A 52 4.70 -13.14 4.26
C LYS A 52 6.14 -13.61 4.12
N ASN A 53 6.56 -14.05 2.93
CA ASN A 53 7.93 -14.47 2.68
C ASN A 53 8.92 -13.29 2.80
N ALA A 54 8.57 -12.11 2.30
CA ALA A 54 9.38 -10.90 2.48
C ALA A 54 9.55 -10.55 3.97
N ARG A 55 8.47 -10.57 4.75
CA ARG A 55 8.52 -10.33 6.21
C ARG A 55 9.41 -11.33 6.94
N LYS A 56 9.33 -12.63 6.60
CA LYS A 56 10.21 -13.66 7.18
C LYS A 56 11.69 -13.39 6.91
N LEU A 57 12.03 -13.01 5.68
CA LEU A 57 13.41 -12.68 5.32
C LEU A 57 13.90 -11.40 6.02
N LEU A 58 13.03 -10.40 6.18
CA LEU A 58 13.34 -9.19 6.94
C LEU A 58 13.54 -9.49 8.43
N CYS A 59 12.70 -10.32 9.06
CA CYS A 59 12.91 -10.76 10.44
C CYS A 59 14.28 -11.43 10.61
N LYS A 60 14.64 -12.31 9.66
CA LYS A 60 15.95 -12.96 9.66
C LYS A 60 17.10 -11.96 9.51
N ALA A 61 17.01 -11.01 8.58
CA ALA A 61 18.06 -10.01 8.37
C ALA A 61 18.23 -9.09 9.59
N LEU A 62 17.11 -8.80 10.27
CA LEU A 62 17.09 -8.02 11.49
C LEU A 62 17.42 -8.86 12.73
N ASP A 63 17.63 -10.18 12.69
CA ASP A 63 17.74 -11.01 13.90
C ASP A 63 16.59 -10.74 14.90
N LEU A 64 15.35 -10.79 14.41
CA LEU A 64 14.12 -10.63 15.19
C LEU A 64 13.26 -11.88 15.10
N GLU A 65 12.35 -12.03 16.06
CA GLU A 65 11.34 -13.09 16.03
C GLU A 65 10.47 -13.00 14.77
N ILE A 66 9.93 -14.14 14.36
CA ILE A 66 9.00 -14.21 13.22
C ILE A 66 7.76 -13.36 13.55
N ASP A 67 7.27 -12.64 12.56
CA ASP A 67 6.11 -11.74 12.68
C ASP A 67 6.35 -10.51 13.59
N HIS A 68 7.61 -10.12 13.79
CA HIS A 68 7.92 -8.88 14.50
C HIS A 68 7.36 -7.63 13.77
N PRO A 69 6.69 -6.69 14.47
CA PRO A 69 6.01 -5.53 13.86
C PRO A 69 6.91 -4.64 13.01
N LEU A 70 8.20 -4.53 13.37
CA LEU A 70 9.19 -3.75 12.60
C LEU A 70 9.36 -4.30 11.17
N ALA A 71 9.45 -5.62 11.01
CA ALA A 71 9.60 -6.25 9.70
C ALA A 71 8.32 -6.10 8.86
N GLU A 72 7.14 -6.16 9.50
CA GLU A 72 5.87 -5.84 8.86
C GLU A 72 5.82 -4.39 8.39
N ASN A 73 6.26 -3.44 9.22
CA ASN A 73 6.24 -2.03 8.89
C ASN A 73 7.16 -1.72 7.69
N ILE A 74 8.38 -2.28 7.68
CA ILE A 74 9.32 -2.12 6.56
C ILE A 74 8.76 -2.70 5.26
N GLU A 75 8.19 -3.91 5.31
CA GLU A 75 7.57 -4.54 4.13
C GLU A 75 6.38 -3.72 3.63
N ARG A 76 5.53 -3.24 4.53
CA ARG A 76 4.35 -2.44 4.22
C ARG A 76 4.74 -1.13 3.55
N GLU A 77 5.74 -0.41 4.05
CA GLU A 77 6.25 0.80 3.41
C GLU A 77 6.79 0.50 2.01
N ALA A 78 7.55 -0.60 1.82
CA ALA A 78 8.04 -1.00 0.50
C ALA A 78 6.91 -1.34 -0.47
N PHE A 79 5.84 -1.98 0.03
CA PHE A 79 4.64 -2.29 -0.74
C PHE A 79 3.88 -1.01 -1.14
N HIS A 80 3.73 -0.06 -0.22
CA HIS A 80 3.09 1.23 -0.48
C HIS A 80 3.85 2.05 -1.52
N LEU A 81 5.18 2.12 -1.43
CA LEU A 81 6.01 2.78 -2.44
C LEU A 81 5.93 2.12 -3.83
N SER A 82 5.51 0.86 -3.88
CA SER A 82 5.39 0.06 -5.11
C SER A 82 3.96 0.00 -5.65
N SER A 83 3.16 1.04 -5.39
CA SER A 83 1.76 1.15 -5.81
C SER A 83 0.87 0.03 -5.27
N ARG A 84 1.24 -0.57 -4.14
CA ARG A 84 0.51 -1.69 -3.52
C ARG A 84 0.39 -2.91 -4.45
N LEU A 85 1.46 -3.18 -5.21
CA LEU A 85 1.55 -4.34 -6.12
C LEU A 85 2.87 -5.09 -5.91
N ILE A 86 2.84 -6.41 -6.05
CA ILE A 86 4.04 -7.27 -6.07
C ILE A 86 4.74 -7.15 -7.43
N SER A 87 5.14 -5.93 -7.75
CA SER A 87 5.79 -5.54 -9.00
C SER A 87 7.28 -5.86 -8.98
N ALA A 88 7.96 -5.72 -10.12
CA ALA A 88 9.42 -5.85 -10.17
C ALA A 88 10.13 -4.82 -9.28
N PRO A 89 9.73 -3.53 -9.23
CA PRO A 89 10.23 -2.55 -8.25
C PRO A 89 10.10 -3.01 -6.79
N TYR A 90 8.94 -3.54 -6.39
CA TYR A 90 8.73 -4.09 -5.05
C TYR A 90 9.77 -5.17 -4.73
N ARG A 91 9.90 -6.18 -5.60
CA ARG A 91 10.83 -7.30 -5.37
C ARG A 91 12.29 -6.86 -5.37
N ARG A 92 12.66 -5.83 -6.15
CA ARG A 92 14.03 -5.27 -6.16
C ARG A 92 14.32 -4.49 -4.88
N THR A 93 13.37 -3.67 -4.42
CA THR A 93 13.46 -2.89 -3.18
C THR A 93 13.57 -3.81 -1.97
N VAL A 94 12.70 -4.82 -1.84
CA VAL A 94 12.75 -5.80 -0.74
C VAL A 94 14.11 -6.51 -0.68
N ARG A 95 14.64 -6.97 -1.82
CA ARG A 95 15.98 -7.60 -1.85
C ARG A 95 17.09 -6.62 -1.43
N ALA A 96 17.02 -5.37 -1.86
CA ALA A 96 17.99 -4.35 -1.48
C ALA A 96 17.95 -4.07 0.03
N LEU A 97 16.75 -3.99 0.63
CA LEU A 97 16.57 -3.82 2.07
C LEU A 97 17.17 -5.00 2.85
N ILE A 98 16.82 -6.23 2.47
CA ILE A 98 17.35 -7.45 3.12
C ILE A 98 18.87 -7.47 3.03
N PHE A 99 19.43 -7.18 1.86
CA PHE A 99 20.88 -7.16 1.65
C PHE A 99 21.56 -6.11 2.55
N SER A 100 21.05 -4.88 2.59
CA SER A 100 21.59 -3.84 3.46
C SER A 100 21.54 -4.22 4.93
N LEU A 101 20.42 -4.76 5.42
CA LEU A 101 20.26 -5.18 6.81
C LEU A 101 21.16 -6.37 7.18
N THR A 102 21.41 -7.27 6.23
CA THR A 102 22.25 -8.46 6.44
C THR A 102 23.74 -8.08 6.51
N HIS A 103 24.18 -7.13 5.68
CA HIS A 103 25.60 -6.83 5.50
C HIS A 103 26.07 -5.54 6.17
N LYS A 104 25.17 -4.68 6.65
CA LYS A 104 25.52 -3.43 7.35
C LYS A 104 24.99 -3.44 8.78
N PRO A 105 25.79 -3.92 9.75
CA PRO A 105 25.35 -4.05 11.13
C PRO A 105 25.02 -2.70 11.78
N GLU A 106 25.70 -1.60 11.41
CA GLU A 106 25.36 -0.25 11.90
C GLU A 106 23.95 0.16 11.49
N MET A 107 23.62 0.00 10.21
CA MET A 107 22.30 0.34 9.67
C MET A 107 21.20 -0.51 10.30
N ARG A 108 21.48 -1.79 10.55
CA ARG A 108 20.56 -2.68 11.26
C ARG A 108 20.32 -2.22 12.70
N ALA A 109 21.36 -1.78 13.41
CA ALA A 109 21.21 -1.24 14.76
C ALA A 109 20.36 0.03 14.75
N ASP A 110 20.63 0.97 13.83
CA ASP A 110 19.89 2.23 13.72
C ASP A 110 18.40 2.03 13.39
N VAL A 111 18.07 1.05 12.55
CA VAL A 111 16.69 0.70 12.24
C VAL A 111 15.99 0.05 13.44
N LYS A 112 16.71 -0.76 14.23
CA LYS A 112 16.16 -1.37 15.45
C LYS A 112 15.90 -0.36 16.56
N THR A 113 16.81 0.58 16.77
CA THR A 113 16.71 1.61 17.80
C THR A 113 15.75 2.74 17.41
N GLY A 114 15.34 2.79 16.15
CA GLY A 114 14.50 3.85 15.60
C GLY A 114 15.26 5.15 15.27
N ALA A 115 16.59 5.14 15.39
CA ALA A 115 17.44 6.26 14.98
C ALA A 115 17.32 6.54 13.47
N LEU A 116 17.09 5.49 12.67
CA LEU A 116 16.74 5.62 11.25
C LEU A 116 15.24 5.31 11.05
N PRO A 117 14.41 6.32 10.72
CA PRO A 117 12.99 6.10 10.47
C PRO A 117 12.73 5.13 9.31
N VAL A 118 11.79 4.22 9.49
CA VAL A 118 11.42 3.21 8.48
C VAL A 118 11.08 3.83 7.12
N PRO A 119 10.28 4.91 7.00
CA PRO A 119 9.97 5.51 5.70
C PRO A 119 11.23 5.99 4.97
N THR A 120 12.13 6.68 5.67
CA THR A 120 13.40 7.18 5.13
C THR A 120 14.32 6.05 4.71
N PHE A 121 14.44 5.01 5.55
CA PHE A 121 15.20 3.81 5.24
C PHE A 121 14.69 3.14 3.97
N VAL A 122 13.39 2.90 3.88
CA VAL A 122 12.79 2.22 2.72
C VAL A 122 12.94 3.07 1.45
N GLN A 123 12.74 4.38 1.56
CA GLN A 123 12.83 5.29 0.42
C GLN A 123 14.25 5.40 -0.14
N SER A 124 15.28 5.36 0.71
CA SER A 124 16.69 5.34 0.26
C SER A 124 17.07 4.08 -0.55
N HIS A 125 16.30 3.00 -0.42
CA HIS A 125 16.54 1.72 -1.11
C HIS A 125 15.55 1.46 -2.25
N LYS A 126 14.73 2.45 -2.62
CA LYS A 126 13.78 2.36 -3.73
C LYS A 126 14.53 2.14 -5.04
N LYS A 127 14.14 1.10 -5.79
CA LYS A 127 14.72 0.73 -7.10
C LYS A 127 13.69 0.62 -8.22
#